data_AF-A0A7C2ICD4-F1
#
_entry.id   AF-A0A7C2ICD4-F1
#
_cell.length_a   1.000
_cell.length_b   1.000
_cell.length_c   1.000
_cell.angle_alpha   90.00
_cell.angle_beta   90.00
_cell.angle_gamma   90.00
#
_symmetry.space_group_name_H-M   'P 1'
#
loop_
_entity.id
_entity.type
_entity.pdbx_description
1 polymer ?
#
loop_
_entity_poly.entity_id
_entity_poly.type
_entity_poly.pdbx_seq_one_letter_code
_entity_poly.pdbx_strand_id
1 'polypeptide(L)'
;MEVKTDIHPLYWLFAESQSRFLVTIREEDLSAMQELASVREVPLHVLGRTGGDHLVVNDWINLGVEEMTKAREGALEALMSGGGRE
;
A
#
# COMPACT_ATOMS: atom_id res chain seq x y z
N MET A 1 10.40 -1.88 2.45
CA MET A 1 9.88 -0.54 2.80
C MET A 1 10.25 -0.28 4.25
N GLU A 2 10.80 0.90 4.57
CA GLU A 2 11.07 1.34 5.95
C GLU A 2 10.22 2.58 6.22
N VAL A 3 8.98 2.40 6.67
CA VAL A 3 8.11 3.51 7.07
C VAL A 3 8.34 3.80 8.54
N LYS A 4 8.80 5.03 8.84
CA LYS A 4 8.90 5.57 10.20
C LYS A 4 7.67 6.41 10.49
N THR A 5 6.90 6.01 11.49
CA THR A 5 5.67 6.69 11.88
C THR A 5 5.47 6.58 13.38
N ASP A 6 4.95 7.64 14.00
CA ASP A 6 4.53 7.67 15.41
C ASP A 6 3.07 7.19 15.57
N ILE A 7 2.40 6.88 14.45
CA ILE A 7 1.04 6.34 14.42
C ILE A 7 1.12 4.83 14.61
N HIS A 8 0.24 4.30 15.46
CA HIS A 8 0.16 2.86 15.71
C HIS A 8 -0.04 2.08 14.38
N PRO A 9 0.67 0.96 14.14
CA PRO A 9 0.73 0.28 12.84
C PRO A 9 -0.65 -0.04 12.23
N LEU A 10 -1.61 -0.48 13.04
CA LEU A 10 -2.98 -0.76 12.56
C LEU A 10 -3.68 0.46 11.96
N TYR A 11 -3.54 1.63 12.59
CA TYR A 11 -4.13 2.86 12.06
C TYR A 11 -3.39 3.31 10.80
N TRP A 12 -2.07 3.16 10.76
CA TRP A 12 -1.28 3.52 9.58
C TRP A 12 -1.66 2.69 8.35
N LEU A 13 -1.85 1.38 8.52
CA LEU A 13 -2.09 0.44 7.43
C LEU A 13 -3.54 0.42 6.95
N PHE A 14 -4.52 0.57 7.85
CA PHE A 14 -5.93 0.30 7.55
C PHE A 14 -6.85 1.53 7.64
N ALA A 15 -6.34 2.72 7.98
CA ALA A 15 -7.17 3.91 7.97
C ALA A 15 -7.57 4.32 6.55
N GLU A 16 -8.86 4.61 6.34
CA GLU A 16 -9.43 5.07 5.08
C GLU A 16 -9.52 6.61 4.98
N SER A 17 -8.47 7.31 5.43
CA SER A 17 -8.40 8.77 5.31
C SER A 17 -8.44 9.20 3.84
N GLN A 18 -9.26 10.22 3.56
CA GLN A 18 -9.52 10.74 2.22
C GLN A 18 -8.37 11.62 1.69
N SER A 19 -8.44 11.98 0.41
CA SER A 19 -7.48 12.89 -0.25
C SER A 19 -6.03 12.41 -0.23
N ARG A 20 -5.83 11.09 -0.35
CA ARG A 20 -4.52 10.46 -0.47
C ARG A 20 -4.42 9.68 -1.78
N PHE A 21 -3.24 9.75 -2.40
CA PHE A 21 -2.95 9.09 -3.66
C PHE A 21 -1.66 8.31 -3.54
N LEU A 22 -1.61 7.13 -4.17
CA LEU A 22 -0.39 6.36 -4.33
C LEU A 22 -0.02 6.36 -5.81
N VAL A 23 1.23 6.72 -6.10
CA VAL A 23 1.76 6.79 -7.46
C VAL A 23 3.08 6.04 -7.54
N THR A 24 3.34 5.44 -8.69
CA THR A 24 4.64 4.89 -9.05
C THR A 24 5.27 5.81 -10.09
N ILE A 25 6.53 6.20 -9.86
CA ILE A 25 7.30 7.03 -10.79
C ILE A 25 8.62 6.34 -11.10
N ARG A 26 9.29 6.76 -12.18
CA ARG A 26 10.69 6.39 -12.40
C ARG A 26 11.56 7.11 -11.38
N GLU A 27 12.69 6.51 -11.03
CA GLU A 27 13.58 7.04 -9.99
C GLU A 27 14.17 8.40 -10.38
N GLU A 28 14.49 8.59 -11.67
CA GLU A 28 14.97 9.86 -12.21
C GLU A 28 13.95 11.02 -12.11
N ASP A 29 12.65 10.70 -12.01
CA ASP A 29 11.59 11.70 -11.92
C ASP A 29 11.30 12.15 -10.47
N LEU A 30 11.96 11.55 -9.47
CA LEU A 30 11.69 11.80 -8.05
C LEU A 30 11.91 13.27 -7.65
N SER A 31 12.99 13.88 -8.11
CA SER A 31 13.30 15.28 -7.81
C SER A 31 12.23 16.23 -8.36
N ALA A 32 11.77 15.99 -9.59
CA ALA A 32 10.71 16.79 -10.21
C ALA A 32 9.36 16.62 -9.47
N MET A 33 9.05 15.40 -9.01
CA MET A 33 7.85 15.15 -8.21
C MET A 33 7.90 15.87 -6.85
N GLN A 34 9.06 15.88 -6.18
CA GLN A 34 9.25 16.60 -4.92
C GLN A 34 9.09 18.12 -5.09
N GLU A 35 9.65 18.69 -6.16
CA GLU A 35 9.49 20.10 -6.49
C GLU A 35 8.01 20.44 -6.76
N LEU A 36 7.33 19.64 -7.58
CA LEU A 36 5.91 19.82 -7.88
C LEU A 36 5.05 19.75 -6.61
N ALA A 37 5.30 18.77 -5.74
CA ALA A 37 4.59 18.63 -4.48
C ALA A 37 4.83 19.83 -3.55
N SER A 38 6.07 20.32 -3.47
CA SER A 38 6.42 21.51 -2.68
C SER A 38 5.72 22.77 -3.19
N VAL A 39 5.72 23.02 -4.51
CA VAL A 39 5.06 24.19 -5.12
C VAL A 39 3.55 24.17 -4.88
N ARG A 40 2.95 22.99 -4.79
CA ARG A 40 1.52 22.79 -4.57
C ARG A 40 1.15 22.60 -3.10
N GLU A 41 2.13 22.66 -2.19
CA GLU A 41 1.96 22.41 -0.76
C GLU A 41 1.27 21.07 -0.45
N VAL A 42 1.55 20.06 -1.27
CA VAL A 42 1.01 18.70 -1.10
C VAL A 42 2.04 17.85 -0.36
N PRO A 43 1.69 17.22 0.78
CA PRO A 43 2.58 16.29 1.46
C PRO A 43 2.96 15.12 0.57
N LEU A 44 4.26 14.81 0.50
CA LEU A 44 4.80 13.72 -0.29
C LEU A 44 5.67 12.81 0.58
N HIS A 45 5.44 11.51 0.48
CA HIS A 45 6.22 10.49 1.16
C HIS A 45 6.69 9.43 0.17
N VAL A 46 7.99 9.12 0.19
CA VAL A 46 8.55 7.98 -0.54
C VAL A 46 8.38 6.73 0.31
N LEU A 47 7.52 5.81 -0.14
CA LEU A 47 7.23 4.58 0.59
C LEU A 47 8.24 3.46 0.29
N GLY A 48 8.74 3.39 -0.95
CA GLY A 48 9.68 2.35 -1.35
C GLY A 48 9.77 2.19 -2.86
N ARG A 49 10.03 0.96 -3.31
CA ARG A 49 10.20 0.58 -4.72
C ARG A 49 9.22 -0.55 -5.06
N THR A 50 8.80 -0.61 -6.31
CA THR A 50 7.98 -1.70 -6.85
C THR A 50 8.85 -2.79 -7.46
N GLY A 51 8.25 -3.96 -7.70
CA GLY A 51 8.92 -5.16 -8.24
C GLY A 51 8.82 -6.35 -7.30
N GLY A 52 9.33 -7.50 -7.74
CA GLY A 52 9.23 -8.76 -7.00
C GLY A 52 7.81 -9.34 -6.97
N ASP A 53 7.62 -10.35 -6.13
CA ASP A 53 6.39 -11.14 -5.98
C ASP A 53 5.80 -11.06 -4.57
N HIS A 54 6.33 -10.19 -3.70
CA HIS A 54 5.88 -10.00 -2.32
C HIS A 54 5.61 -8.52 -2.00
N LEU A 55 4.58 -8.28 -1.18
CA LEU A 55 4.40 -7.03 -0.46
C LEU A 55 5.13 -7.13 0.88
N VAL A 56 6.16 -6.29 1.05
CA VAL A 56 6.95 -6.22 2.28
C VAL A 56 6.80 -4.84 2.92
N VAL A 57 6.24 -4.81 4.13
CA VAL A 57 6.07 -3.59 4.93
C VAL A 57 6.79 -3.77 6.27
N ASN A 58 7.93 -3.08 6.43
CA ASN A 58 8.80 -3.21 7.60
C ASN A 58 9.00 -4.70 7.97
N ASP A 59 8.88 -5.01 9.26
CA ASP A 59 8.79 -6.35 9.85
C ASP A 59 7.33 -6.79 10.10
N TRP A 60 6.35 -6.00 9.69
CA TRP A 60 4.93 -6.22 9.98
C TRP A 60 4.23 -7.12 8.96
N ILE A 61 4.58 -6.99 7.68
CA ILE A 61 3.93 -7.71 6.58
C ILE A 61 5.00 -8.27 5.65
N ASN A 62 4.86 -9.54 5.33
CA ASN A 62 5.54 -10.19 4.22
C ASN A 62 4.56 -11.20 3.60
N LEU A 63 3.86 -10.78 2.52
CA LEU A 63 2.81 -11.56 1.87
C LEU A 63 3.06 -11.67 0.37
N GLY A 64 2.80 -12.86 -0.20
CA GLY A 64 2.88 -13.07 -1.64
C GLY A 64 1.78 -12.31 -2.39
N VAL A 65 2.12 -11.67 -3.51
CA VAL A 65 1.15 -10.97 -4.36
C VAL A 65 0.09 -11.94 -4.90
N GLU A 66 0.49 -13.15 -5.25
CA GLU A 66 -0.44 -14.19 -5.73
C GLU A 66 -1.43 -14.62 -4.63
N GLU A 67 -0.96 -14.77 -3.38
CA GLU A 67 -1.79 -15.09 -2.22
C GLU A 67 -2.85 -14.00 -1.99
N MET A 68 -2.43 -12.72 -1.98
CA MET A 68 -3.34 -11.58 -1.81
C MET A 68 -4.34 -11.47 -2.96
N THR A 69 -3.90 -11.75 -4.19
CA THR A 69 -4.76 -11.73 -5.38
C THR A 69 -5.86 -12.77 -5.26
N LYS A 70 -5.51 -14.02 -4.93
CA LYS A 70 -6.47 -15.10 -4.71
C LYS A 70 -7.45 -14.77 -3.59
N ALA A 71 -6.96 -14.25 -2.47
CA ALA A 71 -7.80 -13.88 -1.33
C ALA A 71 -8.82 -12.78 -1.69
N ARG A 72 -8.41 -11.79 -2.50
CA ARG A 72 -9.28 -10.71 -2.96
C ARG A 72 -10.32 -11.20 -3.97
N GLU A 73 -9.90 -11.93 -5.00
CA GLU A 73 -10.77 -12.32 -6.11
C GLU A 73 -11.75 -13.43 -5.70
N GLY A 74 -11.31 -14.39 -4.88
CA GLY A 74 -12.14 -15.48 -4.39
C GLY A 74 -13.10 -15.09 -3.25
N ALA A 75 -13.00 -13.87 -2.71
CA ALA A 75 -13.77 -13.46 -1.53
C ALA A 75 -15.29 -13.57 -1.74
N LEU A 76 -15.79 -13.06 -2.87
CA LEU A 76 -17.22 -13.09 -3.16
C LEU A 76 -17.72 -14.52 -3.43
N GLU A 77 -16.96 -15.31 -4.18
CA GLU A 77 -17.31 -16.71 -4.46
C GLU A 77 -17.39 -17.56 -3.19
N ALA A 78 -16.44 -17.38 -2.26
CA ALA A 78 -16.46 -18.04 -0.97
C ALA A 78 -17.70 -17.69 -0.14
N LEU A 79 -18.11 -16.41 -0.16
CA LEU A 79 -19.33 -15.94 0.51
C LEU A 79 -20.60 -16.53 -0.14
N MET A 80 -20.64 -16.59 -1.46
CA MET A 80 -21.82 -17.06 -2.21
C MET A 80 -21.97 -18.59 -2.18
N SER A 81 -20.87 -19.33 -2.14
CA SER A 81 -20.86 -20.81 -2.13
C SER A 81 -21.24 -21.41 -0.77
N GLY A 82 -21.77 -20.60 0.15
CA GLY A 82 -22.18 -21.07 1.48
C GLY A 82 -21.02 -21.30 2.45
N GLY A 83 -19.81 -20.82 2.13
CA GLY A 83 -18.66 -20.80 3.03
C GLY A 83 -18.76 -19.77 4.16
N GLY A 84 -19.98 -19.57 4.68
CA GLY A 84 -20.15 -18.95 5.99
C GLY A 84 -19.47 -19.86 6.99
N ARG A 85 -18.28 -19.44 7.44
CA ARG A 85 -17.53 -20.11 8.50
C ARG A 85 -18.48 -20.29 9.70
N GLU A 86 -18.63 -21.53 10.16
CA GLU A 86 -18.92 -21.80 11.57
C GLU A 86 -17.81 -21.23 12.45
#